data_AF-A0A7R9MD69-F1
#
_entry.id   AF-A0A7R9MD69-F1
#
_cell.length_a   1.000
_cell.length_b   1.000
_cell.length_c   1.000
_cell.angle_alpha   90.00
_cell.angle_beta   90.00
_cell.angle_gamma   90.00
#
_symmetry.space_group_name_H-M   'P 1'
#
loop_
_entity.id
_entity.type
_entity.pdbx_description
1 polymer ?
#
loop_
_entity_poly.entity_id
_entity_poly.type
_entity_poly.pdbx_seq_one_letter_code
_entity_poly.pdbx_strand_id
1 'polypeptide(L)'
;MSLFGSEFNYIIELQDKLSQIDDVQIQLDFPHIVVIGSQSSGKSSVLERIVGEDFIPRGTDTVTRRPLQLHLNNSEKYGVFSHRPNDSFEDFTQIHNEIESQTKELIKGNKFSNAPITLTLYGPDLVDLTLIDLPGITLVSSEEDNNNVEKMTKDICMEYIKKENCLILAVSGANQDIQNSPAIQLARTVDKEGDRTIGVLTKLDIMDAGTHAKKLLNNKHKIKLKHGFIGVMNRSQQSINDKVNIRDALEQEQMFFKNSDIYQDIASKNGITYLKQFLHNVLKEHLSKTLPQYLKGILDKYQELKDEIDSLPFPQNEDEQMEELFNILGQFDTEFKREIGGSLMTYQDDRKTRGINIRQIMHENYGETIDLLTYNEEEMENHIKTAENNTCAAEELY
;
A
#
# COMPACT_ATOMS: atom_id res chain seq x y z
N MET A 1 31.22 -6.95 12.38
CA MET A 1 30.24 -5.89 12.71
C MET A 1 29.87 -5.18 11.41
N SER A 2 28.72 -5.52 10.85
CA SER A 2 28.22 -4.88 9.63
C SER A 2 27.60 -3.54 10.04
N LEU A 3 28.14 -2.42 9.55
CA LEU A 3 27.62 -1.06 9.74
C LEU A 3 26.16 -0.90 9.28
N PHE A 4 25.61 -1.86 8.53
CA PHE A 4 24.26 -1.82 8.01
C PHE A 4 23.17 -2.17 9.03
N GLY A 5 23.48 -2.94 10.07
CA GLY A 5 22.47 -3.36 11.06
C GLY A 5 21.94 -2.19 11.88
N SER A 6 22.78 -1.20 12.19
CA SER A 6 22.35 0.03 12.87
C SER A 6 21.54 0.96 11.97
N GLU A 7 21.92 1.08 10.69
CA GLU A 7 21.24 1.95 9.72
C GLU A 7 19.86 1.40 9.33
N PHE A 8 19.74 0.08 9.17
CA PHE A 8 18.47 -0.57 8.85
C PHE A 8 17.48 -0.50 10.02
N ASN A 9 17.95 -0.65 11.25
CA ASN A 9 17.13 -0.44 12.44
C ASN A 9 16.62 1.00 12.54
N TYR A 10 17.45 1.99 12.19
CA TYR A 10 17.02 3.37 12.14
C TYR A 10 15.93 3.60 11.08
N ILE A 11 16.01 2.92 9.94
CA ILE A 11 14.99 2.97 8.88
C ILE A 11 13.67 2.34 9.35
N ILE A 12 13.72 1.18 10.02
CA ILE A 12 12.52 0.54 10.59
C ILE A 12 11.90 1.44 11.67
N GLU A 13 12.72 2.00 12.56
CA GLU A 13 12.25 2.89 13.61
C GLU A 13 11.63 4.18 13.02
N LEU A 14 12.22 4.73 11.96
CA LEU A 14 11.64 5.83 11.20
C LEU A 14 10.31 5.42 10.56
N GLN A 15 10.22 4.24 9.95
CA GLN A 15 8.98 3.73 9.35
C GLN A 15 7.87 3.62 10.40
N ASP A 16 8.15 3.00 11.54
CA ASP A 16 7.19 2.83 12.63
C ASP A 16 6.74 4.19 13.17
N LYS A 17 7.67 5.13 13.41
CA LYS A 17 7.34 6.49 13.87
C LYS A 17 6.52 7.27 12.84
N LEU A 18 6.86 7.17 11.55
CA LEU A 18 6.14 7.88 10.49
C LEU A 18 4.75 7.28 10.27
N SER A 19 4.57 5.97 10.46
CA SER A 19 3.26 5.30 10.38
C SER A 19 2.30 5.69 11.51
N GLN A 20 2.80 6.24 12.62
CA GLN A 20 1.99 6.75 13.73
C GLN A 20 1.49 8.17 13.51
N ILE A 21 1.95 8.86 12.46
CA ILE A 21 1.53 10.23 12.14
C ILE A 21 0.32 10.15 11.19
N ASP A 22 -0.88 9.98 11.76
CA ASP A 22 -2.14 9.73 11.02
C ASP A 22 -2.50 10.78 9.96
N ASP A 23 -2.07 12.05 10.13
CA ASP A 23 -2.42 13.17 9.24
C ASP A 23 -1.44 13.37 8.07
N VAL A 24 -0.28 12.73 8.12
CA VAL A 24 0.73 12.87 7.07
C VAL A 24 0.57 11.69 6.12
N GLN A 25 -0.23 11.88 5.06
CA GLN A 25 -0.36 10.93 3.93
C GLN A 25 0.94 10.80 3.11
N ILE A 26 2.12 10.82 3.74
CA ILE A 26 3.33 10.36 3.08
C ILE A 26 3.27 8.83 3.15
N GLN A 27 2.73 8.24 2.09
CA GLN A 27 2.72 6.80 1.90
C GLN A 27 4.16 6.33 1.66
N LEU A 28 4.93 6.17 2.74
CA LEU A 28 6.31 5.69 2.71
C LEU A 28 6.31 4.19 2.49
N ASP A 29 6.28 3.80 1.22
CA ASP A 29 6.44 2.41 0.82
C ASP A 29 7.93 2.04 0.89
N PHE A 30 8.44 1.81 2.10
CA PHE A 30 9.78 1.28 2.29
C PHE A 30 9.93 -0.08 1.58
N PRO A 31 11.13 -0.41 1.10
CA PRO A 31 11.39 -1.71 0.53
C PRO A 31 11.18 -2.84 1.53
N HIS A 32 10.24 -3.74 1.22
CA HIS A 32 10.00 -4.97 1.97
C HIS A 32 9.96 -6.15 1.01
N ILE A 33 10.22 -7.34 1.54
CA ILE A 33 10.10 -8.58 0.79
C ILE A 33 8.72 -9.18 1.07
N VAL A 34 7.86 -9.20 0.06
CA VAL A 34 6.51 -9.75 0.15
C VAL A 34 6.51 -11.20 -0.33
N VAL A 35 6.11 -12.13 0.53
CA VAL A 35 6.10 -13.56 0.23
C VAL A 35 4.75 -13.99 -0.30
N ILE A 36 4.72 -14.47 -1.55
CA ILE A 36 3.50 -14.98 -2.20
C ILE A 36 3.68 -16.42 -2.66
N GLY A 37 2.57 -17.15 -2.73
CA GLY A 37 2.58 -18.57 -3.07
C GLY A 37 1.26 -19.26 -2.79
N SER A 38 0.99 -20.35 -3.51
CA SER A 38 -0.21 -21.15 -3.28
C SER A 38 -0.27 -21.70 -1.85
N GLN A 39 -1.47 -22.08 -1.41
CA GLN A 39 -1.62 -22.87 -0.20
C GLN A 39 -0.72 -24.12 -0.32
N SER A 40 0.04 -24.41 0.73
CA SER A 40 0.98 -25.56 0.76
C SER A 40 2.20 -25.46 -0.18
N SER A 41 2.51 -24.30 -0.78
CA SER A 41 3.77 -24.11 -1.52
C SER A 41 5.02 -24.09 -0.63
N GLY A 42 4.84 -24.02 0.69
CA GLY A 42 5.93 -24.03 1.67
C GLY A 42 6.39 -22.65 2.15
N LYS A 43 5.62 -21.58 1.92
CA LYS A 43 5.92 -20.20 2.38
C LYS A 43 6.34 -20.12 3.85
N SER A 44 5.48 -20.56 4.76
CA SER A 44 5.73 -20.53 6.21
C SER A 44 6.98 -21.34 6.56
N SER A 45 7.18 -22.50 5.91
CA SER A 45 8.38 -23.31 6.11
C SER A 45 9.66 -22.62 5.63
N VAL A 46 9.60 -21.85 4.53
CA VAL A 46 10.74 -21.02 4.10
C VAL A 46 11.01 -19.91 5.12
N LEU A 47 9.98 -19.27 5.66
CA LEU A 47 10.13 -18.22 6.67
C LEU A 47 10.71 -18.75 7.99
N GLU A 48 10.21 -19.86 8.51
CA GLU A 48 10.75 -20.53 9.71
C GLU A 48 12.18 -21.00 9.47
N ARG A 49 12.53 -21.42 8.25
CA ARG A 49 13.91 -21.74 7.87
C ARG A 49 14.80 -20.50 7.80
N ILE A 50 14.25 -19.35 7.38
CA ILE A 50 14.96 -18.06 7.43
C ILE A 50 15.20 -17.64 8.88
N VAL A 51 14.21 -17.79 9.76
CA VAL A 51 14.33 -17.43 11.18
C VAL A 51 15.19 -18.43 11.96
N GLY A 52 15.10 -19.72 11.62
CA GLY A 52 15.76 -20.79 12.35
C GLY A 52 14.94 -21.38 13.50
N GLU A 53 13.66 -21.01 13.62
CA GLU A 53 12.74 -21.44 14.69
C GLU A 53 11.32 -21.69 14.15
N ASP A 54 10.56 -22.55 14.82
CA ASP A 54 9.13 -22.78 14.53
C ASP A 54 8.26 -21.80 15.34
N PHE A 55 7.54 -20.91 14.67
CA PHE A 55 6.67 -19.93 15.32
C PHE A 55 5.41 -19.59 14.53
N ILE A 56 5.32 -20.02 13.26
CA ILE A 56 4.15 -19.74 12.43
C ILE A 56 3.13 -20.87 12.67
N PRO A 57 1.87 -20.55 13.03
CA PRO A 57 0.85 -21.57 13.21
C PRO A 57 0.66 -22.45 11.97
N ARG A 58 0.54 -23.77 12.18
CA ARG A 58 0.33 -24.78 11.12
C ARG A 58 -0.97 -25.55 11.34
N GLY A 59 -1.76 -25.80 10.30
CA GLY A 59 -2.97 -26.63 10.36
C GLY A 59 -3.87 -26.51 9.14
N THR A 60 -4.75 -27.49 8.91
CA THR A 60 -5.71 -27.52 7.79
C THR A 60 -6.70 -26.35 7.81
N ASP A 61 -7.04 -25.85 9.01
CA ASP A 61 -7.87 -24.65 9.21
C ASP A 61 -7.04 -23.41 9.62
N THR A 62 -5.72 -23.54 9.73
CA THR A 62 -4.80 -22.53 10.29
C THR A 62 -3.84 -22.03 9.22
N VAL A 63 -4.34 -21.74 8.03
CA VAL A 63 -3.57 -20.99 7.01
C VAL A 63 -3.42 -19.55 7.49
N THR A 64 -2.28 -18.89 7.25
CA THR A 64 -2.10 -17.44 7.46
C THR A 64 -3.33 -16.69 6.92
N ARG A 65 -4.25 -16.25 7.80
CA ARG A 65 -5.51 -15.57 7.42
C ARG A 65 -5.39 -14.04 7.46
N ARG A 66 -4.23 -13.58 7.89
CA ARG A 66 -3.87 -12.19 8.18
C ARG A 66 -2.39 -12.02 7.81
N PRO A 67 -1.99 -10.95 7.09
CA PRO A 67 -0.59 -10.69 6.81
C PRO A 67 0.26 -10.69 8.09
N LEU A 68 1.46 -11.27 8.03
CA LEU A 68 2.43 -11.27 9.13
C LEU A 68 3.67 -10.50 8.67
N GLN A 69 3.86 -9.31 9.23
CA GLN A 69 5.04 -8.48 8.98
C GLN A 69 6.12 -8.83 10.00
N LEU A 70 7.23 -9.36 9.51
CA LEU A 70 8.37 -9.84 10.27
C LEU A 70 9.55 -8.91 10.06
N HIS A 71 10.05 -8.33 11.15
CA HIS A 71 11.34 -7.65 11.19
C HIS A 71 12.35 -8.57 11.85
N LEU A 72 13.41 -8.93 11.14
CA LEU A 72 14.48 -9.77 11.65
C LEU A 72 15.70 -8.90 11.94
N ASN A 73 16.30 -9.08 13.10
CA ASN A 73 17.47 -8.32 13.54
C ASN A 73 18.52 -9.23 14.15
N ASN A 74 19.79 -8.99 13.79
CA ASN A 74 20.91 -9.69 14.42
C ASN A 74 21.18 -9.11 15.82
N SER A 75 20.73 -9.81 16.87
CA SER A 75 20.91 -9.40 18.28
C SER A 75 20.69 -10.60 19.22
N GLU A 76 20.53 -10.37 20.52
CA GLU A 76 20.14 -11.41 21.48
C GLU A 76 18.76 -11.98 21.16
N LYS A 77 18.51 -13.24 21.52
CA LYS A 77 17.32 -13.99 21.06
C LYS A 77 16.07 -13.59 21.86
N TYR A 78 15.17 -12.82 21.24
CA TYR A 78 13.83 -12.50 21.77
C TYR A 78 12.90 -11.98 20.66
N GLY A 79 11.61 -11.93 20.91
CA GLY A 79 10.61 -11.34 20.01
C GLY A 79 9.80 -10.24 20.70
N VAL A 80 9.33 -9.26 19.94
CA VAL A 80 8.46 -8.17 20.41
C VAL A 80 7.33 -7.96 19.40
N PHE A 81 6.10 -7.93 19.88
CA PHE A 81 4.96 -7.58 19.05
C PHE A 81 4.68 -6.08 19.11
N SER A 82 4.30 -5.48 17.97
CA SER A 82 3.97 -4.05 17.92
C SER A 82 2.79 -3.68 18.83
N HIS A 83 1.80 -4.57 19.00
CA HIS A 83 0.68 -4.35 19.92
C HIS A 83 1.02 -4.58 21.41
N ARG A 84 2.22 -5.12 21.71
CA ARG A 84 2.73 -5.35 23.07
C ARG A 84 4.21 -4.95 23.17
N PRO A 85 4.53 -3.65 23.02
CA PRO A 85 5.92 -3.19 22.91
C PRO A 85 6.75 -3.37 24.20
N ASN A 86 6.08 -3.51 25.34
CA ASN A 86 6.74 -3.69 26.64
C ASN A 86 7.00 -5.17 27.01
N ASP A 87 6.47 -6.12 26.22
CA ASP A 87 6.61 -7.54 26.48
C ASP A 87 7.67 -8.14 25.54
N SER A 88 8.64 -8.84 26.12
CA SER A 88 9.65 -9.60 25.37
C SER A 88 9.37 -11.09 25.47
N PHE A 89 9.42 -11.77 24.33
CA PHE A 89 9.10 -13.19 24.19
C PHE A 89 10.36 -13.97 23.83
N GLU A 90 10.91 -14.72 24.77
CA GLU A 90 12.07 -15.60 24.51
C GLU A 90 11.67 -16.97 23.96
N ASP A 91 10.47 -17.44 24.32
CA ASP A 91 9.91 -18.72 23.87
C ASP A 91 9.07 -18.54 22.60
N PHE A 92 9.52 -19.14 21.50
CA PHE A 92 8.86 -19.09 20.20
C PHE A 92 7.49 -19.81 20.21
N THR A 93 7.24 -20.67 21.18
CA THR A 93 5.91 -21.25 21.43
C THR A 93 4.91 -20.18 21.89
N GLN A 94 5.35 -19.22 22.71
CA GLN A 94 4.51 -18.10 23.14
C GLN A 94 4.22 -17.16 21.97
N ILE A 95 5.23 -16.92 21.12
CA ILE A 95 5.07 -16.15 19.87
C ILE A 95 4.03 -16.83 18.97
N HIS A 96 4.12 -18.16 18.78
CA HIS A 96 3.12 -18.92 18.04
C HIS A 96 1.72 -18.73 18.61
N ASN A 97 1.55 -18.91 19.93
CA ASN A 97 0.25 -18.81 20.57
C ASN A 97 -0.34 -17.40 20.47
N GLU A 98 0.50 -16.37 20.57
CA GLU A 98 0.09 -14.96 20.43
C GLU A 98 -0.38 -14.67 18.99
N ILE A 99 0.35 -15.13 17.97
CA ILE A 99 -0.08 -14.99 16.56
C ILE A 99 -1.44 -15.65 16.35
N GLU A 100 -1.64 -16.85 16.89
CA GLU A 100 -2.92 -17.56 16.77
C GLU A 100 -4.05 -16.83 17.51
N SER A 101 -3.78 -16.31 18.71
CA SER A 101 -4.73 -15.54 19.52
C SER A 101 -5.18 -14.26 18.80
N GLN A 102 -4.22 -13.44 18.34
CA GLN A 102 -4.47 -12.20 17.58
C GLN A 102 -5.23 -12.46 16.28
N THR A 103 -4.92 -13.58 15.63
CA THR A 103 -5.63 -14.01 14.43
C THR A 103 -7.08 -14.35 14.76
N LYS A 104 -7.34 -15.14 15.81
CA LYS A 104 -8.70 -15.51 16.23
C LYS A 104 -9.54 -14.32 16.71
N GLU A 105 -8.93 -13.37 17.41
CA GLU A 105 -9.62 -12.21 17.97
C GLU A 105 -10.21 -11.30 16.89
N LEU A 106 -9.42 -11.00 15.84
CA LEU A 106 -9.83 -10.11 14.77
C LEU A 106 -10.80 -10.79 13.76
N ILE A 107 -10.70 -12.12 13.64
CA ILE A 107 -11.44 -12.93 12.66
C ILE A 107 -12.82 -13.37 13.20
N LYS A 108 -13.31 -12.82 14.33
CA LYS A 108 -14.65 -13.08 14.90
C LYS A 108 -15.79 -12.74 13.91
N GLY A 109 -16.02 -13.60 12.91
CA GLY A 109 -17.06 -13.50 11.87
C GLY A 109 -16.56 -13.41 10.42
N ASN A 110 -15.31 -12.98 10.15
CA ASN A 110 -14.76 -12.81 8.80
C ASN A 110 -13.77 -13.93 8.43
N LYS A 111 -13.59 -14.27 7.15
CA LYS A 111 -12.65 -15.34 6.72
C LYS A 111 -11.17 -14.86 6.67
N PHE A 112 -10.91 -13.59 6.34
CA PHE A 112 -9.57 -12.99 6.21
C PHE A 112 -9.56 -11.51 6.64
N SER A 113 -8.39 -10.96 6.97
CA SER A 113 -8.19 -9.54 7.27
C SER A 113 -6.91 -9.01 6.60
N ASN A 114 -6.94 -7.76 6.13
CA ASN A 114 -5.80 -7.09 5.49
C ASN A 114 -4.89 -6.42 6.53
N ALA A 115 -5.35 -6.20 7.77
CA ALA A 115 -4.53 -5.60 8.81
C ALA A 115 -3.37 -6.54 9.15
N PRO A 116 -2.10 -6.14 9.13
CA PRO A 116 -0.99 -7.04 9.45
C PRO A 116 -0.84 -7.27 10.96
N ILE A 117 -0.22 -8.38 11.35
CA ILE A 117 0.43 -8.55 12.68
C ILE A 117 1.90 -8.18 12.49
N THR A 118 2.40 -7.22 13.26
CA THR A 118 3.82 -6.80 13.20
C THR A 118 4.59 -7.42 14.36
N LEU A 119 5.62 -8.18 14.03
CA LEU A 119 6.48 -8.90 14.95
C LEU A 119 7.95 -8.64 14.61
N THR A 120 8.71 -8.19 15.59
CA THR A 120 10.15 -8.02 15.49
C THR A 120 10.85 -9.16 16.23
N LEU A 121 11.67 -9.92 15.52
CA LEU A 121 12.48 -11.02 16.04
C LEU A 121 13.95 -10.62 16.06
N TYR A 122 14.57 -10.86 17.19
CA TYR A 122 15.99 -10.67 17.45
C TYR A 122 16.65 -12.04 17.62
N GLY A 123 17.84 -12.23 17.08
CA GLY A 123 18.57 -13.48 17.23
C GLY A 123 19.97 -13.47 16.58
N PRO A 124 20.93 -14.24 17.11
CA PRO A 124 22.34 -14.14 16.72
C PRO A 124 22.62 -14.64 15.30
N ASP A 125 21.79 -15.55 14.79
CA ASP A 125 21.89 -16.15 13.45
C ASP A 125 20.91 -15.51 12.44
N LEU A 126 20.22 -14.43 12.84
CA LEU A 126 19.32 -13.68 11.96
C LEU A 126 20.10 -12.70 11.08
N VAL A 127 19.54 -12.45 9.90
CA VAL A 127 19.99 -11.41 8.99
C VAL A 127 18.97 -10.28 9.01
N ASP A 128 19.46 -9.03 8.93
CA ASP A 128 18.60 -7.86 8.95
C ASP A 128 17.71 -7.85 7.70
N LEU A 129 16.43 -8.18 7.88
CA LEU A 129 15.45 -8.41 6.82
C LEU A 129 14.06 -8.02 7.29
N THR A 130 13.27 -7.43 6.38
CA THR A 130 11.83 -7.26 6.58
C THR A 130 11.07 -8.11 5.57
N LEU A 131 10.26 -9.04 6.10
CA LEU A 131 9.48 -10.00 5.33
C LEU A 131 8.00 -9.82 5.64
N ILE A 132 7.13 -9.89 4.65
CA ILE A 132 5.68 -9.90 4.83
C ILE A 132 5.17 -11.24 4.33
N ASP A 133 4.72 -12.11 5.25
CA ASP A 133 4.01 -13.33 4.90
C ASP A 133 2.56 -13.00 4.57
N LEU A 134 2.10 -13.48 3.41
CA LEU A 134 0.73 -13.28 2.98
C LEU A 134 -0.04 -14.59 2.98
N PRO A 135 -1.38 -14.52 3.14
CA PRO A 135 -2.25 -15.67 2.97
C PRO A 135 -1.98 -16.44 1.67
N GLY A 136 -1.96 -17.77 1.77
CA GLY A 136 -1.68 -18.63 0.62
C GLY A 136 -2.83 -18.66 -0.37
N ILE A 137 -2.53 -18.45 -1.66
CA ILE A 137 -3.54 -18.44 -2.73
C ILE A 137 -4.17 -19.84 -2.85
N THR A 138 -5.49 -19.93 -2.67
CA THR A 138 -6.27 -21.16 -2.81
C THR A 138 -6.70 -21.36 -4.28
N LEU A 139 -6.65 -22.59 -4.79
CA LEU A 139 -6.91 -22.95 -6.19
C LEU A 139 -8.10 -23.91 -6.37
N VAL A 140 -9.16 -23.77 -5.55
CA VAL A 140 -10.44 -24.53 -5.59
C VAL A 140 -10.53 -25.77 -4.67
N SER A 141 -11.62 -25.81 -3.88
CA SER A 141 -12.25 -27.03 -3.36
C SER A 141 -13.75 -26.77 -3.05
N SER A 142 -14.68 -27.29 -3.88
CA SER A 142 -16.17 -27.23 -3.80
C SER A 142 -16.85 -25.86 -4.02
N GLU A 143 -18.06 -25.83 -4.61
CA GLU A 143 -18.48 -24.77 -5.54
C GLU A 143 -19.19 -23.52 -4.98
N GLU A 144 -19.74 -23.49 -3.76
CA GLU A 144 -20.66 -22.39 -3.39
C GLU A 144 -20.05 -21.26 -2.51
N ASP A 145 -18.95 -21.52 -1.78
CA ASP A 145 -18.37 -20.57 -0.80
C ASP A 145 -17.01 -19.96 -1.23
N ASN A 146 -16.44 -20.42 -2.35
CA ASN A 146 -14.99 -20.37 -2.59
C ASN A 146 -14.50 -19.37 -3.63
N ASN A 147 -15.34 -18.94 -4.58
CA ASN A 147 -14.99 -17.85 -5.50
C ASN A 147 -14.63 -16.56 -4.75
N ASN A 148 -15.22 -16.35 -3.57
CA ASN A 148 -14.89 -15.22 -2.71
C ASN A 148 -13.53 -15.39 -2.02
N VAL A 149 -13.14 -16.58 -1.57
CA VAL A 149 -11.89 -16.78 -0.82
C VAL A 149 -10.64 -16.63 -1.70
N GLU A 150 -10.66 -17.20 -2.90
CA GLU A 150 -9.56 -17.05 -3.86
C GLU A 150 -9.40 -15.58 -4.24
N LYS A 151 -10.51 -14.90 -4.55
CA LYS A 151 -10.51 -13.48 -4.88
C LYS A 151 -9.99 -12.64 -3.72
N MET A 152 -10.50 -12.84 -2.50
CA MET A 152 -10.03 -12.11 -1.30
C MET A 152 -8.52 -12.31 -1.07
N THR A 153 -8.02 -13.53 -1.20
CA THR A 153 -6.59 -13.82 -1.01
C THR A 153 -5.73 -13.16 -2.09
N LYS A 154 -6.20 -13.15 -3.33
CA LYS A 154 -5.53 -12.44 -4.44
C LYS A 154 -5.58 -10.93 -4.24
N ASP A 155 -6.70 -10.38 -3.79
CA ASP A 155 -6.89 -8.95 -3.53
C ASP A 155 -5.95 -8.49 -2.40
N ILE A 156 -5.86 -9.24 -1.30
CA ILE A 156 -4.86 -9.02 -0.24
C ILE A 156 -3.47 -9.03 -0.84
N CYS A 157 -3.10 -10.08 -1.58
CA CYS A 157 -1.76 -10.15 -2.16
C CYS A 157 -1.49 -8.96 -3.08
N MET A 158 -2.46 -8.57 -3.91
CA MET A 158 -2.36 -7.47 -4.87
C MET A 158 -2.09 -6.14 -4.17
N GLU A 159 -2.73 -5.88 -3.02
CA GLU A 159 -2.53 -4.66 -2.23
C GLU A 159 -1.05 -4.45 -1.84
N TYR A 160 -0.37 -5.54 -1.47
CA TYR A 160 1.05 -5.49 -1.09
C TYR A 160 2.01 -5.50 -2.29
N ILE A 161 1.75 -6.33 -3.31
CA ILE A 161 2.68 -6.48 -4.45
C ILE A 161 2.55 -5.37 -5.49
N LYS A 162 1.45 -4.61 -5.52
CA LYS A 162 1.25 -3.50 -6.46
C LYS A 162 2.21 -2.34 -6.20
N LYS A 163 2.70 -2.19 -4.96
CA LYS A 163 3.71 -1.20 -4.58
C LYS A 163 5.01 -1.44 -5.36
N GLU A 164 5.52 -0.42 -6.05
CA GLU A 164 6.69 -0.57 -6.94
C GLU A 164 7.98 -0.90 -6.17
N ASN A 165 8.08 -0.42 -4.94
CA ASN A 165 9.26 -0.55 -4.09
C ASN A 165 9.33 -1.88 -3.32
N CYS A 166 8.34 -2.77 -3.47
CA CYS A 166 8.39 -4.07 -2.82
C CYS A 166 9.09 -5.11 -3.70
N LEU A 167 9.87 -5.98 -3.06
CA LEU A 167 10.48 -7.16 -3.67
C LEU A 167 9.52 -8.34 -3.50
N ILE A 168 9.24 -9.08 -4.57
CA ILE A 168 8.28 -10.18 -4.55
C ILE A 168 9.04 -11.51 -4.40
N LEU A 169 8.83 -12.24 -3.31
CA LEU A 169 9.34 -13.58 -3.12
C LEU A 169 8.28 -14.61 -3.54
N ALA A 170 8.40 -15.11 -4.77
CA ALA A 170 7.44 -16.05 -5.35
C ALA A 170 7.81 -17.51 -5.03
N VAL A 171 7.15 -18.08 -4.01
CA VAL A 171 7.39 -19.44 -3.51
C VAL A 171 6.52 -20.46 -4.24
N SER A 172 7.15 -21.39 -4.95
CA SER A 172 6.48 -22.44 -5.73
C SER A 172 7.07 -23.83 -5.43
N GLY A 173 6.23 -24.87 -5.45
CA GLY A 173 6.72 -26.25 -5.35
C GLY A 173 7.36 -26.72 -6.67
N ALA A 174 8.51 -27.37 -6.60
CA ALA A 174 9.22 -27.88 -7.77
C ALA A 174 8.54 -29.11 -8.41
N ASN A 175 7.65 -29.77 -7.67
CA ASN A 175 6.84 -30.89 -8.14
C ASN A 175 5.61 -30.48 -8.99
N GLN A 176 5.43 -29.18 -9.23
CA GLN A 176 4.33 -28.63 -10.03
C GLN A 176 4.89 -27.89 -11.26
N ASP A 177 4.07 -27.74 -12.31
CA ASP A 177 4.46 -26.89 -13.43
C ASP A 177 4.51 -25.42 -12.98
N ILE A 178 5.71 -24.84 -13.04
CA ILE A 178 5.97 -23.46 -12.68
C ILE A 178 5.14 -22.47 -13.51
N GLN A 179 4.75 -22.81 -14.74
CA GLN A 179 3.90 -21.95 -15.58
C GLN A 179 2.49 -21.79 -15.00
N ASN A 180 2.03 -22.78 -14.25
CA ASN A 180 0.73 -22.79 -13.59
C ASN A 180 0.83 -22.36 -12.12
N SER A 181 2.01 -21.91 -11.66
CA SER A 181 2.18 -21.41 -10.30
C SER A 181 1.39 -20.11 -10.10
N PRO A 182 0.47 -20.04 -9.12
CA PRO A 182 -0.25 -18.80 -8.82
C PRO A 182 0.68 -17.67 -8.39
N ALA A 183 1.80 -18.02 -7.74
CA ALA A 183 2.81 -17.05 -7.30
C ALA A 183 3.40 -16.30 -8.51
N ILE A 184 3.80 -17.04 -9.54
CA ILE A 184 4.43 -16.49 -10.74
C ILE A 184 3.41 -15.77 -11.61
N GLN A 185 2.20 -16.33 -11.77
CA GLN A 185 1.13 -15.67 -12.52
C GLN A 185 0.76 -14.33 -11.87
N LEU A 186 0.60 -14.30 -10.55
CA LEU A 186 0.27 -13.09 -9.81
C LEU A 186 1.41 -12.06 -9.87
N ALA A 187 2.66 -12.47 -9.64
CA ALA A 187 3.82 -11.59 -9.76
C ALA A 187 3.90 -10.91 -11.14
N ARG A 188 3.66 -11.66 -12.23
CA ARG A 188 3.70 -11.14 -13.61
C ARG A 188 2.61 -10.11 -13.93
N THR A 189 1.54 -10.04 -13.14
CA THR A 189 0.52 -8.99 -13.33
C THR A 189 1.05 -7.60 -12.97
N VAL A 190 1.99 -7.52 -12.02
CA VAL A 190 2.58 -6.27 -11.51
C VAL A 190 4.08 -6.11 -11.83
N ASP A 191 4.74 -7.18 -12.29
CA ASP A 191 6.16 -7.24 -12.65
C ASP A 191 6.35 -8.17 -13.86
N LYS A 192 6.01 -7.69 -15.06
CA LYS A 192 6.03 -8.48 -16.30
C LYS A 192 7.45 -8.95 -16.68
N GLU A 193 8.44 -8.07 -16.49
CA GLU A 193 9.85 -8.34 -16.82
C GLU A 193 10.56 -9.15 -15.73
N GLY A 194 9.97 -9.27 -14.52
CA GLY A 194 10.56 -10.00 -13.41
C GLY A 194 11.75 -9.25 -12.80
N ASP A 195 11.71 -7.92 -12.80
CA ASP A 195 12.78 -7.04 -12.33
C ASP A 195 12.92 -7.04 -10.81
N ARG A 196 11.81 -7.20 -10.08
CA ARG A 196 11.73 -7.19 -8.61
C ARG A 196 11.18 -8.48 -8.02
N THR A 197 11.02 -9.51 -8.86
CA THR A 197 10.54 -10.84 -8.47
C THR A 197 11.71 -11.82 -8.30
N ILE A 198 11.73 -12.50 -7.16
CA ILE A 198 12.70 -13.54 -6.78
C ILE A 198 11.94 -14.86 -6.71
N GLY A 199 12.36 -15.85 -7.49
CA GLY A 199 11.75 -17.17 -7.48
C GLY A 199 12.34 -18.07 -6.40
N VAL A 200 11.50 -18.72 -5.59
CA VAL A 200 11.93 -19.76 -4.65
C VAL A 200 11.24 -21.07 -4.98
N LEU A 201 12.04 -22.12 -5.17
CA LEU A 201 11.56 -23.47 -5.44
C LEU A 201 11.72 -24.34 -4.19
N THR A 202 10.59 -24.80 -3.66
CA THR A 202 10.55 -25.77 -2.55
C THR A 202 10.33 -27.18 -3.09
N LYS A 203 10.36 -28.20 -2.23
CA LYS A 203 9.93 -29.58 -2.58
C LYS A 203 10.77 -30.21 -3.70
N LEU A 204 12.06 -29.88 -3.79
CA LEU A 204 13.01 -30.47 -4.76
C LEU A 204 13.29 -31.95 -4.49
N ASP A 205 13.10 -32.37 -3.25
CA ASP A 205 13.27 -33.73 -2.72
C ASP A 205 12.15 -34.70 -3.13
N ILE A 206 10.95 -34.19 -3.41
CA ILE A 206 9.77 -34.99 -3.78
C ILE A 206 9.35 -34.82 -5.24
N MET A 207 10.31 -34.49 -6.12
CA MET A 207 10.09 -34.46 -7.56
C MET A 207 10.00 -35.89 -8.13
N ASP A 208 9.22 -36.05 -9.20
CA ASP A 208 9.10 -37.34 -9.89
C ASP A 208 10.46 -37.81 -10.43
N ALA A 209 10.78 -39.08 -10.23
CA ALA A 209 12.03 -39.67 -10.69
C ALA A 209 12.22 -39.46 -12.21
N GLY A 210 13.38 -38.92 -12.59
CA GLY A 210 13.69 -38.57 -13.98
C GLY A 210 13.37 -37.12 -14.35
N THR A 211 12.65 -36.38 -13.50
CA THR A 211 12.45 -34.93 -13.66
C THR A 211 13.43 -34.13 -12.79
N HIS A 212 13.73 -32.89 -13.18
CA HIS A 212 14.65 -32.02 -12.44
C HIS A 212 14.41 -30.55 -12.75
N ALA A 213 14.62 -29.68 -11.75
CA ALA A 213 14.40 -28.24 -11.85
C ALA A 213 15.65 -27.46 -12.30
N LYS A 214 16.74 -28.14 -12.71
CA LYS A 214 18.05 -27.53 -13.00
C LYS A 214 17.99 -26.41 -14.04
N LYS A 215 17.14 -26.55 -15.07
CA LYS A 215 16.97 -25.52 -16.11
C LYS A 215 16.37 -24.23 -15.54
N LEU A 216 15.45 -24.36 -14.58
CA LEU A 216 14.79 -23.25 -13.92
C LEU A 216 15.75 -22.56 -12.94
N LEU A 217 16.46 -23.34 -12.12
CA LEU A 217 17.47 -22.83 -11.18
C LEU A 217 18.64 -22.12 -11.89
N ASN A 218 19.00 -22.55 -13.10
CA ASN A 218 20.00 -21.86 -13.93
C ASN A 218 19.44 -20.67 -14.73
N ASN A 219 18.18 -20.29 -14.52
CA ASN A 219 17.49 -19.22 -15.27
C ASN A 219 17.50 -19.42 -16.81
N LYS A 220 17.57 -20.68 -17.25
CA LYS A 220 17.55 -21.09 -18.68
C LYS A 220 16.17 -21.57 -19.14
N HIS A 221 15.16 -21.43 -18.30
CA HIS A 221 13.78 -21.77 -18.62
C HIS A 221 13.09 -20.64 -19.43
N LYS A 222 11.90 -20.93 -19.98
CA LYS A 222 11.07 -19.92 -20.68
C LYS A 222 10.63 -18.79 -19.74
N ILE A 223 10.40 -19.12 -18.46
CA ILE A 223 10.15 -18.15 -17.40
C ILE A 223 11.51 -17.71 -16.87
N LYS A 224 11.86 -16.45 -17.13
CA LYS A 224 13.07 -15.81 -16.62
C LYS A 224 12.69 -14.75 -15.62
N LEU A 225 13.50 -14.64 -14.57
CA LEU A 225 13.45 -13.58 -13.57
C LEU A 225 14.83 -12.94 -13.49
N LYS A 226 14.93 -11.64 -13.24
CA LYS A 226 16.22 -10.93 -13.12
C LYS A 226 17.07 -11.49 -11.99
N HIS A 227 16.43 -11.77 -10.85
CA HIS A 227 17.06 -12.36 -9.69
C HIS A 227 17.13 -13.90 -9.74
N GLY A 228 16.55 -14.53 -10.76
CA GLY A 228 16.57 -15.97 -10.96
C GLY A 228 15.71 -16.77 -9.97
N PHE A 229 16.02 -18.05 -9.87
CA PHE A 229 15.34 -19.00 -8.97
C PHE A 229 16.33 -19.63 -8.00
N ILE A 230 15.94 -19.73 -6.73
CA ILE A 230 16.72 -20.36 -5.67
C ILE A 230 15.96 -21.57 -5.14
N GLY A 231 16.61 -22.73 -5.16
CA GLY A 231 16.09 -23.97 -4.61
C GLY A 231 16.32 -24.05 -3.12
N VAL A 232 15.31 -24.46 -2.37
CA VAL A 232 15.39 -24.70 -0.92
C VAL A 232 14.70 -26.02 -0.56
N MET A 233 15.23 -26.69 0.45
CA MET A 233 14.60 -27.85 1.04
C MET A 233 14.10 -27.53 2.44
N ASN A 234 12.85 -27.93 2.68
CA ASN A 234 12.17 -27.73 3.95
C ASN A 234 12.04 -29.08 4.66
N ARG A 235 11.79 -29.05 5.98
CA ARG A 235 11.43 -30.25 6.73
C ARG A 235 10.11 -30.82 6.20
N SER A 236 10.05 -32.13 6.03
CA SER A 236 8.80 -32.82 5.72
C SER A 236 7.81 -32.74 6.88
N GLN A 237 6.52 -33.00 6.64
CA GLN A 237 5.52 -33.03 7.72
C GLN A 237 5.86 -34.06 8.79
N GLN A 238 6.43 -35.21 8.37
CA GLN A 238 6.90 -36.23 9.30
C GLN A 238 8.07 -35.71 10.15
N SER A 239 9.07 -35.08 9.54
CA SER A 239 10.20 -34.49 10.27
C SER A 239 9.79 -33.39 11.25
N ILE A 240 8.71 -32.66 10.95
CA ILE A 240 8.12 -31.66 11.86
C ILE A 240 7.44 -32.37 13.04
N ASN A 241 6.64 -33.40 12.78
CA ASN A 241 5.99 -34.20 13.83
C ASN A 241 7.02 -34.87 14.74
N ASP A 242 8.13 -35.34 14.16
CA ASP A 242 9.25 -35.95 14.86
C ASP A 242 10.17 -34.91 15.55
N LYS A 243 9.83 -33.61 15.47
CA LYS A 243 10.57 -32.48 16.05
C LYS A 243 12.05 -32.45 15.67
N VAL A 244 12.36 -32.82 14.43
CA VAL A 244 13.73 -32.73 13.88
C VAL A 244 14.21 -31.27 13.98
N ASN A 245 15.42 -31.09 14.51
CA ASN A 245 16.01 -29.78 14.70
C ASN A 245 16.24 -29.09 13.35
N ILE A 246 16.06 -27.77 13.30
CA ILE A 246 16.31 -26.96 12.10
C ILE A 246 17.78 -27.02 11.67
N ARG A 247 18.71 -27.21 12.62
CA ARG A 247 20.13 -27.43 12.33
C ARG A 247 20.37 -28.70 11.52
N ASP A 248 19.76 -29.82 11.92
CA ASP A 248 19.88 -31.08 11.18
C ASP A 248 19.31 -30.95 9.76
N ALA A 249 18.21 -30.20 9.62
CA ALA A 249 17.64 -29.89 8.31
C ALA A 249 18.55 -29.00 7.43
N LEU A 250 19.41 -28.13 8.03
CA LEU A 250 20.43 -27.39 7.27
C LEU A 250 21.49 -28.34 6.72
N GLU A 251 21.97 -29.29 7.52
CA GLU A 251 22.97 -30.26 7.09
C GLU A 251 22.43 -31.18 6.00
N GLN A 252 21.21 -31.69 6.17
CA GLN A 252 20.52 -32.49 5.15
C GLN A 252 20.36 -31.72 3.84
N GLU A 253 20.01 -30.43 3.91
CA GLU A 253 19.92 -29.58 2.72
C GLU A 253 21.25 -29.46 1.99
N GLN A 254 22.33 -29.19 2.73
CA GLN A 254 23.67 -29.09 2.13
C GLN A 254 24.12 -30.41 1.53
N MET A 255 23.85 -31.54 2.19
CA MET A 255 24.21 -32.87 1.70
C MET A 255 23.46 -33.21 0.41
N PHE A 256 22.16 -32.90 0.32
CA PHE A 256 21.38 -33.13 -0.90
C PHE A 256 21.95 -32.37 -2.09
N PHE A 257 22.23 -31.08 -1.95
CA PHE A 257 22.77 -30.30 -3.06
C PHE A 257 24.19 -30.76 -3.44
N LYS A 258 25.04 -31.14 -2.48
CA LYS A 258 26.41 -31.61 -2.74
C LYS A 258 26.48 -33.02 -3.34
N ASN A 259 25.60 -33.92 -2.91
CA ASN A 259 25.61 -35.34 -3.30
C ASN A 259 24.70 -35.63 -4.50
N SER A 260 23.86 -34.68 -4.92
CA SER A 260 23.01 -34.84 -6.11
C SER A 260 23.84 -34.70 -7.38
N ASP A 261 23.87 -35.73 -8.22
CA ASP A 261 24.51 -35.72 -9.55
C ASP A 261 24.00 -34.58 -10.45
N ILE A 262 22.76 -34.13 -10.22
CA ILE A 262 22.11 -33.11 -11.02
C ILE A 262 22.42 -31.70 -10.51
N TYR A 263 22.42 -31.48 -9.20
CA TYR A 263 22.48 -30.15 -8.60
C TYR A 263 23.84 -29.76 -8.01
N GLN A 264 24.83 -30.67 -8.00
CA GLN A 264 26.16 -30.43 -7.43
C GLN A 264 26.86 -29.18 -7.98
N ASP A 265 26.74 -28.91 -9.28
CA ASP A 265 27.33 -27.75 -9.95
C ASP A 265 26.70 -26.41 -9.53
N ILE A 266 25.47 -26.43 -9.04
CA ILE A 266 24.72 -25.25 -8.58
C ILE A 266 24.55 -25.21 -7.06
N ALA A 267 25.17 -26.13 -6.31
CA ALA A 267 25.01 -26.25 -4.87
C ALA A 267 25.38 -24.96 -4.10
N SER A 268 26.33 -24.17 -4.61
CA SER A 268 26.76 -22.90 -4.00
C SER A 268 25.75 -21.75 -4.14
N LYS A 269 24.77 -21.87 -5.05
CA LYS A 269 23.74 -20.85 -5.33
C LYS A 269 22.33 -21.31 -4.90
N ASN A 270 22.25 -22.35 -4.07
CA ASN A 270 21.00 -22.90 -3.58
C ASN A 270 21.09 -23.18 -2.08
N GLY A 271 19.95 -23.44 -1.46
CA GLY A 271 19.79 -23.66 -0.04
C GLY A 271 19.44 -22.40 0.75
N ILE A 272 18.96 -22.60 1.97
CA ILE A 272 18.44 -21.51 2.79
C ILE A 272 19.54 -20.51 3.20
N THR A 273 20.77 -20.99 3.44
CA THR A 273 21.89 -20.13 3.82
C THR A 273 22.21 -19.14 2.70
N TYR A 274 22.22 -19.61 1.45
CA TYR A 274 22.39 -18.75 0.28
C TYR A 274 21.19 -17.80 0.14
N LEU A 275 19.95 -18.29 0.30
CA LEU A 275 18.75 -17.46 0.21
C LEU A 275 18.78 -16.31 1.22
N LYS A 276 19.12 -16.55 2.49
CA LYS A 276 19.25 -15.51 3.53
C LYS A 276 20.19 -14.38 3.09
N GLN A 277 21.40 -14.74 2.67
CA GLN A 277 22.41 -13.77 2.24
C GLN A 277 22.01 -13.05 0.95
N PHE A 278 21.40 -13.76 0.02
CA PHE A 278 20.90 -13.20 -1.24
C PHE A 278 19.80 -12.16 -0.98
N LEU A 279 18.78 -12.51 -0.19
CA LEU A 279 17.70 -11.59 0.17
C LEU A 279 18.23 -10.35 0.88
N HIS A 280 19.18 -10.51 1.80
CA HIS A 280 19.79 -9.38 2.50
C HIS A 280 20.52 -8.45 1.54
N ASN A 281 21.32 -8.99 0.62
CA ASN A 281 22.05 -8.18 -0.35
C ASN A 281 21.12 -7.48 -1.35
N VAL A 282 20.09 -8.17 -1.85
CA VAL A 282 19.12 -7.57 -2.79
C VAL A 282 18.31 -6.48 -2.10
N LEU A 283 17.84 -6.72 -0.88
CA LEU A 283 17.11 -5.72 -0.10
C LEU A 283 18.00 -4.50 0.18
N LYS A 284 19.25 -4.72 0.58
CA LYS A 284 20.25 -3.68 0.80
C LYS A 284 20.52 -2.84 -0.45
N GLU A 285 20.71 -3.48 -1.61
CA GLU A 285 20.94 -2.78 -2.87
C GLU A 285 19.70 -1.96 -3.26
N HIS A 286 18.51 -2.53 -3.09
CA HIS A 286 17.26 -1.87 -3.40
C HIS A 286 17.04 -0.64 -2.49
N LEU A 287 17.22 -0.80 -1.18
CA LEU A 287 17.17 0.31 -0.20
C LEU A 287 18.17 1.41 -0.54
N SER A 288 19.41 1.06 -0.89
CA SER A 288 20.44 2.05 -1.20
C SER A 288 20.08 2.92 -2.42
N LYS A 289 19.28 2.39 -3.35
CA LYS A 289 18.81 3.11 -4.54
C LYS A 289 17.58 3.97 -4.26
N THR A 290 16.67 3.49 -3.41
CA THR A 290 15.39 4.16 -3.15
C THR A 290 15.46 5.16 -2.00
N LEU A 291 16.30 4.92 -0.99
CA LEU A 291 16.47 5.79 0.19
C LEU A 291 16.72 7.28 -0.15
N PRO A 292 17.63 7.62 -1.09
CA PRO A 292 17.85 9.02 -1.45
C PRO A 292 16.61 9.69 -2.06
N GLN A 293 15.81 8.94 -2.84
CA GLN A 293 14.58 9.44 -3.45
C GLN A 293 13.51 9.70 -2.38
N TYR A 294 13.39 8.82 -1.39
CA TYR A 294 12.47 9.05 -0.26
C TYR A 294 12.89 10.22 0.60
N LEU A 295 14.17 10.34 0.95
CA LEU A 295 14.66 11.47 1.74
C LEU A 295 14.37 12.79 1.03
N LYS A 296 14.57 12.84 -0.29
CA LYS A 296 14.18 14.00 -1.08
C LYS A 296 12.68 14.26 -1.01
N GLY A 297 11.83 13.25 -1.20
CA GLY A 297 10.38 13.40 -1.11
C GLY A 297 9.89 13.90 0.25
N ILE A 298 10.49 13.41 1.34
CA ILE A 298 10.18 13.88 2.71
C ILE A 298 10.62 15.34 2.88
N LEU A 299 11.82 15.70 2.43
CA LEU A 299 12.34 17.07 2.51
C LEU A 299 11.50 18.04 1.67
N ASP A 300 11.10 17.64 0.47
CA ASP A 300 10.25 18.43 -0.41
C ASP A 300 8.87 18.66 0.27
N LYS A 301 8.26 17.63 0.86
CA LYS A 301 6.99 17.76 1.59
C LYS A 301 7.13 18.59 2.87
N TYR A 302 8.24 18.42 3.59
CA TYR A 302 8.56 19.24 4.75
C TYR A 302 8.67 20.72 4.37
N GLN A 303 9.33 21.04 3.25
CA GLN A 303 9.46 22.41 2.77
C GLN A 303 8.11 22.98 2.35
N GLU A 304 7.28 22.21 1.65
CA GLU A 304 5.92 22.62 1.27
C GLU A 304 5.07 22.97 2.50
N LEU A 305 5.06 22.09 3.51
CA LEU A 305 4.32 22.33 4.76
C LEU A 305 4.89 23.51 5.54
N LYS A 306 6.21 23.70 5.51
CA LYS A 306 6.85 24.84 6.17
C LYS A 306 6.47 26.15 5.49
N ASP A 307 6.50 26.20 4.16
CA ASP A 307 6.10 27.37 3.38
C ASP A 307 4.61 27.68 3.60
N GLU A 308 3.76 26.64 3.70
CA GLU A 308 2.35 26.79 4.06
C GLU A 308 2.18 27.38 5.46
N ILE A 309 2.88 26.85 6.48
CA ILE A 309 2.87 27.40 7.85
C ILE A 309 3.37 28.84 7.88
N ASP A 310 4.47 29.15 7.18
CA ASP A 310 5.05 30.49 7.13
C ASP A 310 4.12 31.49 6.39
N SER A 311 3.25 31.00 5.50
CA SER A 311 2.24 31.80 4.80
C SER A 311 0.97 32.06 5.62
N LEU A 312 0.73 31.27 6.67
CA LEU A 312 -0.44 31.42 7.52
C LEU A 312 -0.21 32.57 8.53
N PRO A 313 -1.17 33.49 8.67
CA PRO A 313 -1.06 34.55 9.65
C PRO A 313 -1.24 33.96 11.06
N PHE A 314 -0.17 33.99 11.85
CA PHE A 314 -0.19 33.68 13.28
C PHE A 314 0.03 34.95 14.10
N PRO A 315 -0.96 35.87 14.17
CA PRO A 315 -0.78 37.11 14.90
C PRO A 315 -0.61 36.83 16.39
N GLN A 316 0.54 37.23 16.95
CA GLN A 316 0.96 36.92 18.32
C GLN A 316 0.42 37.93 19.34
N ASN A 317 -0.01 39.10 18.89
CA ASN A 317 -0.45 40.22 19.72
C ASN A 317 -1.67 40.95 19.11
N GLU A 318 -2.31 41.83 19.88
CA GLU A 318 -3.53 42.54 19.45
C GLU A 318 -3.29 43.44 18.22
N ASP A 319 -2.09 44.03 18.08
CA ASP A 319 -1.75 44.89 16.94
C ASP A 319 -1.66 44.10 15.62
N GLU A 320 -0.97 42.94 15.64
CA GLU A 320 -0.88 42.02 14.50
C GLU A 320 -2.24 41.41 14.14
N GLN A 321 -3.10 41.15 15.14
CA GLN A 321 -4.48 40.68 14.89
C GLN A 321 -5.30 41.73 14.16
N MET A 322 -5.14 43.00 14.51
CA MET A 322 -5.82 44.11 13.84
C MET A 322 -5.30 44.29 12.41
N GLU A 323 -3.99 44.21 12.20
CA GLU A 323 -3.40 44.28 10.85
C GLU A 323 -3.92 43.14 9.95
N GLU A 324 -3.99 41.92 10.46
CA GLU A 324 -4.53 40.79 9.71
C GLU A 324 -6.03 40.94 9.41
N LEU A 325 -6.82 41.44 10.37
CA LEU A 325 -8.24 41.73 10.13
C LEU A 325 -8.41 42.75 8.99
N PHE A 326 -7.55 43.76 8.91
CA PHE A 326 -7.56 44.71 7.81
C PHE A 326 -7.14 44.08 6.49
N ASN A 327 -6.16 43.17 6.49
CA ASN A 327 -5.78 42.41 5.30
C ASN A 327 -6.95 41.56 4.77
N ILE A 328 -7.63 40.84 5.66
CA ILE A 328 -8.82 40.03 5.31
C ILE A 328 -9.93 40.92 4.76
N LEU A 329 -10.23 42.05 5.41
CA LEU A 329 -11.25 42.99 4.95
C LEU A 329 -10.89 43.62 3.60
N GLY A 330 -9.62 43.94 3.38
CA GLY A 330 -9.13 44.49 2.11
C GLY A 330 -9.20 43.47 0.97
N GLN A 331 -8.85 42.20 1.24
CA GLN A 331 -9.02 41.10 0.29
C GLN A 331 -10.49 40.90 -0.04
N PHE A 332 -11.36 40.87 0.97
CA PHE A 332 -12.81 40.77 0.78
C PHE A 332 -13.37 41.91 -0.07
N ASP A 333 -13.00 43.17 0.22
CA ASP A 333 -13.45 44.33 -0.57
C ASP A 333 -12.97 44.24 -2.02
N THR A 334 -11.73 43.82 -2.24
CA THR A 334 -11.16 43.64 -3.58
C THR A 334 -11.89 42.54 -4.36
N GLU A 335 -12.12 41.38 -3.74
CA GLU A 335 -12.86 40.27 -4.33
C GLU A 335 -14.33 40.61 -4.59
N PHE A 336 -14.99 41.26 -3.64
CA PHE A 336 -16.37 41.69 -3.78
C PHE A 336 -16.52 42.68 -4.94
N LYS A 337 -15.61 43.65 -5.06
CA LYS A 337 -15.56 44.58 -6.20
C LYS A 337 -15.27 43.86 -7.51
N ARG A 338 -14.42 42.82 -7.51
CA ARG A 338 -14.14 42.00 -8.70
C ARG A 338 -15.38 41.25 -9.16
N GLU A 339 -16.09 40.61 -8.24
CA GLU A 339 -17.27 39.77 -8.52
C GLU A 339 -18.49 40.61 -8.95
N ILE A 340 -18.69 41.79 -8.36
CA ILE A 340 -19.75 42.75 -8.73
C ILE A 340 -19.38 43.58 -9.96
N GLY A 341 -18.13 44.02 -10.07
CA GLY A 341 -17.64 44.86 -11.17
C GLY A 341 -17.50 44.13 -12.50
N GLY A 342 -17.53 42.78 -12.48
CA GLY A 342 -17.52 41.97 -13.69
C GLY A 342 -16.18 41.95 -14.41
N SER A 343 -15.07 42.07 -13.69
CA SER A 343 -13.73 41.97 -14.30
C SER A 343 -13.52 40.54 -14.81
N LEU A 344 -13.70 40.35 -16.12
CA LEU A 344 -13.41 39.11 -16.83
C LEU A 344 -11.92 38.82 -16.70
N MET A 345 -11.54 37.75 -16.00
CA MET A 345 -10.39 36.89 -16.34
C MET A 345 -10.49 35.54 -15.61
N THR A 346 -11.45 34.70 -15.98
CA THR A 346 -11.29 33.24 -15.94
C THR A 346 -12.17 32.62 -17.02
N TYR A 347 -11.59 32.47 -18.21
CA TYR A 347 -12.17 31.85 -19.41
C TYR A 347 -12.41 30.32 -19.27
N GLN A 348 -12.42 29.77 -18.06
CA GLN A 348 -12.45 28.31 -17.84
C GLN A 348 -13.72 27.79 -17.18
N ASP A 349 -14.66 28.65 -16.82
CA ASP A 349 -15.95 28.22 -16.30
C ASP A 349 -17.06 28.98 -17.03
N ASP A 350 -18.04 28.26 -17.60
CA ASP A 350 -19.24 28.78 -18.27
C ASP A 350 -20.17 29.61 -17.34
N ARG A 351 -19.67 29.98 -16.15
CA ARG A 351 -20.41 30.72 -15.13
C ARG A 351 -20.15 32.21 -15.29
N LYS A 352 -21.17 32.93 -15.80
CA LYS A 352 -21.21 34.40 -15.71
C LYS A 352 -21.02 34.84 -14.26
N THR A 353 -20.16 35.82 -14.02
CA THR A 353 -20.00 36.41 -12.68
C THR A 353 -21.31 37.05 -12.22
N ARG A 354 -21.51 37.14 -10.89
CA ARG A 354 -22.75 37.68 -10.32
C ARG A 354 -23.01 39.12 -10.77
N GLY A 355 -21.97 39.93 -10.93
CA GLY A 355 -22.06 41.28 -11.48
C GLY A 355 -22.63 41.34 -12.90
N ILE A 356 -22.22 40.42 -13.78
CA ILE A 356 -22.79 40.30 -15.13
C ILE A 356 -24.27 39.92 -15.07
N ASN A 357 -24.66 39.02 -14.17
CA ASN A 357 -26.07 38.65 -13.99
C ASN A 357 -26.91 39.82 -13.49
N ILE A 358 -26.41 40.60 -12.51
CA ILE A 358 -27.10 41.81 -12.02
C ILE A 358 -27.28 42.81 -13.16
N ARG A 359 -26.22 43.05 -13.95
CA ARG A 359 -26.29 43.94 -15.11
C ARG A 359 -27.28 43.46 -16.15
N GLN A 360 -27.32 42.16 -16.41
CA GLN A 360 -28.27 41.54 -17.34
C GLN A 360 -29.72 41.75 -16.87
N ILE A 361 -30.02 41.50 -15.60
CA ILE A 361 -31.35 41.74 -15.01
C ILE A 361 -31.76 43.20 -15.15
N MET A 362 -30.85 44.13 -14.85
CA MET A 362 -31.16 45.57 -14.87
C MET A 362 -31.34 46.13 -16.28
N HIS A 363 -30.60 45.64 -17.28
CA HIS A 363 -30.68 46.17 -18.64
C HIS A 363 -31.67 45.43 -19.54
N GLU A 364 -31.75 44.10 -19.44
CA GLU A 364 -32.64 43.30 -20.29
C GLU A 364 -34.03 43.22 -19.66
N ASN A 365 -34.15 42.65 -18.46
CA ASN A 365 -35.49 42.42 -17.88
C ASN A 365 -36.18 43.70 -17.40
N TYR A 366 -35.45 44.59 -16.73
CA TYR A 366 -36.06 45.83 -16.21
C TYR A 366 -36.35 46.85 -17.32
N GLY A 367 -35.48 46.92 -18.33
CA GLY A 367 -35.72 47.74 -19.53
C GLY A 367 -36.98 47.31 -20.26
N GLU A 368 -37.11 46.01 -20.56
CA GLU A 368 -38.32 45.45 -21.19
C GLU A 368 -39.58 45.70 -20.34
N THR A 369 -39.48 45.61 -19.01
CA THR A 369 -40.62 45.89 -18.13
C THR A 369 -41.05 47.36 -18.18
N ILE A 370 -40.11 48.30 -18.29
CA ILE A 370 -40.43 49.72 -18.46
C ILE A 370 -41.03 49.99 -19.84
N ASP A 371 -40.50 49.38 -20.89
CA ASP A 371 -41.05 49.51 -22.25
C ASP A 371 -42.49 48.95 -22.34
N LEU A 372 -42.79 47.88 -21.59
CA LEU A 372 -44.17 47.38 -21.43
C LEU A 372 -45.09 48.31 -20.63
N LEU A 373 -44.53 49.18 -19.76
CA LEU A 373 -45.27 50.17 -18.99
C LEU A 373 -45.43 51.51 -19.72
N THR A 374 -44.67 51.76 -20.78
CA THR A 374 -44.87 52.96 -21.61
C THR A 374 -46.17 52.83 -22.40
N TYR A 375 -47.08 53.77 -22.16
CA TYR A 375 -48.39 53.79 -22.81
C TYR A 375 -48.25 54.02 -24.32
N ASN A 376 -49.04 53.26 -25.08
CA ASN A 376 -49.22 53.54 -26.50
C ASN A 376 -49.83 54.95 -26.67
N GLU A 377 -49.21 55.81 -27.48
CA GLU A 377 -49.65 57.20 -27.69
C GLU A 377 -51.14 57.27 -28.09
N GLU A 378 -51.62 56.29 -28.85
CA GLU A 378 -53.01 56.21 -29.30
C GLU A 378 -53.99 55.89 -28.15
N GLU A 379 -53.59 55.02 -27.21
CA GLU A 379 -54.38 54.76 -26.00
C GLU A 379 -54.38 55.98 -25.07
N MET A 380 -53.24 56.64 -24.93
CA MET A 380 -53.12 57.84 -24.11
C MET A 380 -54.00 58.97 -24.64
N GLU A 381 -54.00 59.22 -25.96
CA GLU A 381 -54.89 60.21 -26.58
C GLU A 381 -56.38 59.87 -26.39
N ASN A 382 -56.75 58.60 -26.52
CA ASN A 382 -58.13 58.16 -26.30
C ASN A 382 -58.55 58.32 -24.84
N HIS A 383 -57.66 58.03 -23.89
CA HIS A 383 -57.89 58.28 -22.47
C HIS A 383 -58.01 59.77 -22.15
N ILE A 384 -57.18 60.63 -22.77
CA ILE A 384 -57.26 62.10 -22.62
C ILE A 384 -58.60 62.61 -23.17
N LYS A 385 -58.97 62.24 -24.41
CA LYS A 385 -60.27 62.63 -25.00
C LYS A 385 -61.46 62.16 -24.16
N THR A 386 -61.39 60.95 -23.62
CA THR A 386 -62.44 60.41 -22.75
C THR A 386 -62.53 61.19 -21.44
N ALA A 387 -61.38 61.56 -20.85
CA ALA A 387 -61.32 62.38 -19.66
C ALA A 387 -61.86 63.79 -19.92
N GLU A 388 -61.44 64.45 -20.99
CA GLU A 388 -61.90 65.79 -21.40
C GLU A 388 -63.42 65.81 -21.59
N ASN A 389 -63.97 64.84 -22.34
CA ASN A 389 -65.41 64.71 -22.55
C ASN A 389 -66.17 64.49 -21.23
N ASN A 390 -65.63 63.70 -20.31
CA ASN A 390 -66.24 63.49 -19.00
C ASN A 390 -66.20 64.76 -18.14
N THR A 391 -65.14 65.56 -18.20
CA THR A 391 -65.07 66.86 -17.51
C THR A 391 -66.02 67.89 -18.13
N CYS A 392 -66.10 68.00 -19.45
CA CYS A 392 -67.06 68.89 -20.10
C CYS A 392 -68.51 68.49 -19.79
N ALA A 393 -68.82 67.19 -19.79
CA ALA A 393 -70.14 66.70 -19.40
C ALA A 393 -70.47 66.97 -17.91
N ALA A 394 -69.46 67.01 -17.04
CA ALA A 394 -69.63 67.36 -15.63
C ALA A 394 -69.83 68.88 -15.42
N GLU A 395 -69.23 69.72 -16.27
CA GLU A 395 -69.43 71.18 -16.27
C GLU A 395 -70.81 71.58 -16.83
N GLU A 396 -71.40 70.82 -17.77
CA GLU A 396 -72.77 71.03 -18.25
C GLU A 396 -73.86 70.58 -17.26
N LEU A 397 -73.49 69.82 -16.21
CA LEU A 397 -74.39 69.35 -15.15
C LEU A 397 -74.45 70.29 -13.92
N TYR A 398 -73.70 71.39 -13.93
CA TYR A 398 -73.76 72.50 -12.96
C TYR A 398 -74.31 73.76 -13.62
#